data_AF-A0AAF0ZVS4-F1
#
_entry.id   AF-A0AAF0ZVS4-F1
#
_cell.length_a   1.000
_cell.length_b   1.000
_cell.length_c   1.000
_cell.angle_alpha   90.00
_cell.angle_beta   90.00
_cell.angle_gamma   90.00
#
_symmetry.space_group_name_H-M   'P 1'
#
loop_
_entity.id
_entity.type
_entity.pdbx_description
1 polymer ?
#
loop_
_entity_poly.entity_id
_entity_poly.type
_entity_poly.pdbx_seq_one_letter_code
_entity_poly.pdbx_strand_id
1 'polypeptide(L)'
;MRIVSSFLLLFTLLQLLLNPIFSISDSDGPFPVRREVYGNGRIFDITHRITSDMPSYGSEEGLGQFLWLPNSMKNGSLANNSVMKLPTHTGTHFDAPDHVFDHYYDAGLDVDTLDLEVLNGPALLVDVPRDKNLTAEVMTSLHIPKGVKRVLFRTLNTDR
;
A
#
# COMPACT_ATOMS: atom_id res chain seq x y z
N MET A 1 -14.95 -43.02 -31.00
CA MET A 1 -13.91 -43.22 -29.99
C MET A 1 -12.81 -42.20 -30.23
N ARG A 2 -12.45 -41.47 -29.17
CA ARG A 2 -11.65 -40.23 -29.10
C ARG A 2 -10.36 -40.21 -29.90
N ILE A 3 -10.09 -39.12 -30.65
CA ILE A 3 -8.77 -38.44 -30.73
C ILE A 3 -8.99 -36.96 -31.09
N VAL A 4 -9.17 -36.10 -30.09
CA VAL A 4 -9.06 -34.63 -30.24
C VAL A 4 -8.27 -34.11 -29.04
N SER A 5 -6.96 -34.32 -29.02
CA SER A 5 -6.12 -33.81 -27.91
C SER A 5 -4.62 -33.84 -28.22
N SER A 6 -4.14 -33.19 -29.28
CA SER A 6 -2.69 -32.94 -29.41
C SER A 6 -2.28 -31.62 -30.07
N PHE A 7 -3.20 -30.82 -30.59
CA PHE A 7 -2.84 -29.53 -31.21
C PHE A 7 -2.89 -28.33 -30.27
N LEU A 8 -3.56 -28.41 -29.12
CA LEU A 8 -3.67 -27.28 -28.20
C LEU A 8 -2.52 -27.18 -27.18
N LEU A 9 -1.81 -28.29 -26.91
CA LEU A 9 -0.69 -28.30 -25.94
C LEU A 9 0.63 -27.73 -26.51
N LEU A 10 0.80 -27.74 -27.84
CA LEU A 10 2.05 -27.29 -28.45
C LEU A 10 2.10 -25.75 -28.57
N PHE A 11 0.96 -25.07 -28.61
CA PHE A 11 0.89 -23.61 -28.71
C PHE A 11 1.13 -22.91 -27.35
N THR A 12 0.78 -23.56 -26.24
CA THR A 12 1.06 -23.03 -24.88
C THR A 12 2.53 -23.16 -24.49
N LEU A 13 3.29 -24.09 -25.09
CA LEU A 13 4.70 -24.27 -24.78
C LEU A 13 5.62 -23.26 -25.50
N LEU A 14 5.18 -22.71 -26.64
CA LEU A 14 5.98 -21.77 -27.44
C LEU A 14 5.86 -20.31 -26.97
N GLN A 15 4.77 -19.92 -26.28
CA GLN A 15 4.63 -18.58 -25.71
C GLN A 15 5.49 -18.34 -24.45
N LEU A 16 6.03 -19.40 -23.84
CA LEU A 16 7.00 -19.30 -22.75
C LEU A 16 8.44 -18.98 -23.22
N LEU A 17 8.72 -19.08 -24.52
CA LEU A 17 10.06 -18.87 -25.09
C LEU A 17 10.29 -17.45 -25.66
N LEU A 18 9.29 -16.57 -25.61
CA LEU A 18 9.38 -15.18 -26.10
C LEU A 18 9.28 -14.11 -25.00
N ASN A 19 9.10 -14.51 -23.74
CA ASN A 19 9.30 -13.58 -22.63
C ASN A 19 10.80 -13.52 -22.33
N PRO A 20 11.42 -12.33 -22.30
CA PRO A 20 12.84 -12.21 -22.05
C PRO A 20 13.16 -12.89 -20.71
N ILE A 21 13.98 -13.94 -20.82
CA ILE A 21 14.65 -14.61 -19.72
C ILE A 21 15.29 -13.50 -18.88
N PHE A 22 14.96 -13.48 -17.59
CA PHE A 22 15.65 -12.66 -16.61
C PHE A 22 17.16 -12.87 -16.77
N SER A 23 17.85 -11.89 -17.31
CA SER A 23 19.31 -11.79 -17.19
C SER A 23 19.58 -11.32 -15.76
N ILE A 24 19.68 -12.25 -14.83
CA ILE A 24 20.31 -11.98 -13.53
C ILE A 24 21.80 -11.89 -13.82
N SER A 25 22.34 -10.67 -13.84
CA SER A 25 23.78 -10.46 -13.76
C SER A 25 24.26 -10.92 -12.39
N ASP A 26 25.23 -11.82 -12.38
CA ASP A 26 25.80 -12.48 -11.19
C ASP A 26 26.63 -11.54 -10.28
N SER A 27 26.47 -10.23 -10.44
CA SER A 27 27.15 -9.18 -9.66
C SER A 27 26.23 -8.40 -8.71
N ASP A 28 24.92 -8.62 -8.73
CA ASP A 28 23.97 -7.90 -7.91
C ASP A 28 23.29 -8.85 -6.92
N GLY A 29 23.44 -8.57 -5.61
CA GLY A 29 22.67 -9.26 -4.58
C GLY A 29 21.16 -9.15 -4.82
N PRO A 30 20.31 -9.88 -4.08
CA PRO A 30 18.87 -9.88 -4.29
C PRO A 30 18.26 -8.53 -3.90
N PHE A 31 18.27 -7.57 -4.83
CA PHE A 31 17.57 -6.31 -4.68
C PHE A 31 16.11 -6.51 -5.14
N PRO A 32 15.12 -6.12 -4.32
CA PRO A 32 13.73 -6.24 -4.70
C PRO A 32 13.42 -5.27 -5.85
N VAL A 33 13.10 -5.81 -7.02
CA VAL A 33 12.59 -5.02 -8.15
C VAL A 33 11.13 -4.67 -7.87
N ARG A 34 10.83 -3.39 -7.62
CA ARG A 34 9.44 -2.91 -7.51
C ARG A 34 8.89 -2.64 -8.92
N ARG A 35 7.90 -3.43 -9.35
CA ARG A 35 7.19 -3.18 -10.61
C ARG A 35 6.14 -2.09 -10.41
N GLU A 36 6.39 -0.92 -10.99
CA GLU A 36 5.49 0.26 -10.93
C GLU A 36 4.62 0.42 -12.19
N VAL A 37 3.99 -0.65 -12.70
CA VAL A 37 3.20 -0.58 -13.96
C VAL A 37 1.81 -1.19 -13.79
N TYR A 38 0.76 -0.42 -14.07
CA TYR A 38 -0.64 -0.87 -14.13
C TYR A 38 -1.37 -0.21 -15.30
N GLY A 39 -2.03 -0.99 -16.16
CA GLY A 39 -2.89 -0.47 -17.24
C GLY A 39 -2.20 0.50 -18.21
N ASN A 40 -0.92 0.26 -18.56
CA ASN A 40 -0.05 1.16 -19.34
C ASN A 40 0.32 2.49 -18.65
N GLY A 41 -0.06 2.68 -17.39
CA GLY A 41 0.33 3.80 -16.55
C GLY A 41 1.40 3.43 -15.51
N ARG A 42 1.94 4.45 -14.85
CA ARG A 42 2.89 4.30 -13.74
C ARG A 42 2.13 4.21 -12.42
N ILE A 43 2.52 3.26 -11.57
CA ILE A 43 2.05 3.17 -10.19
C ILE A 43 2.97 4.03 -9.32
N PHE A 44 2.41 4.92 -8.52
CA PHE A 44 3.16 5.66 -7.52
C PHE A 44 2.87 5.05 -6.15
N ASP A 45 3.91 4.54 -5.50
CA ASP A 45 3.84 4.16 -4.09
C ASP A 45 3.83 5.44 -3.24
N ILE A 46 2.71 5.69 -2.54
CA ILE A 46 2.54 6.82 -1.62
C ILE A 46 2.55 6.35 -0.15
N THR A 47 3.03 5.14 0.10
CA THR A 47 3.10 4.54 1.43
C THR A 47 4.48 4.75 2.04
N HIS A 48 4.51 5.20 3.30
CA HIS A 48 5.75 5.21 4.07
C HIS A 48 6.15 3.78 4.42
N ARG A 49 7.44 3.46 4.27
CA ARG A 49 7.99 2.21 4.80
C ARG A 49 7.85 2.21 6.32
N ILE A 50 7.28 1.14 6.87
CA ILE A 50 7.23 0.95 8.32
C ILE A 50 8.63 0.60 8.82
N THR A 51 9.13 1.38 9.77
CA THR A 51 10.42 1.19 10.45
C THR A 51 10.23 1.38 11.94
N SER A 52 11.13 0.82 12.76
CA SER A 52 11.01 0.91 14.22
C SER A 52 11.17 2.33 14.75
N ASP A 53 11.91 3.17 14.02
CA ASP A 53 12.23 4.56 14.34
C ASP A 53 11.26 5.57 13.69
N MET A 54 10.23 5.10 12.97
CA MET A 54 9.27 6.00 12.35
C MET A 54 8.49 6.80 13.41
N PRO A 55 8.08 8.05 13.11
CA PRO A 55 7.21 8.81 14.00
C PRO A 55 5.94 8.02 14.34
N SER A 56 5.56 8.04 15.62
CA SER A 56 4.35 7.41 16.12
C SER A 56 3.56 8.40 16.97
N TYR A 57 2.24 8.43 16.81
CA TYR A 57 1.39 9.32 17.57
C TYR A 57 1.50 9.02 19.08
N GLY A 58 1.69 10.07 19.89
CA GLY A 58 1.80 9.96 21.35
C GLY A 58 3.09 9.30 21.86
N SER A 59 4.10 9.08 21.00
CA SER A 59 5.38 8.49 21.37
C SER A 59 6.54 9.35 20.88
N GLU A 60 7.42 9.76 21.80
CA GLU A 60 8.70 10.41 21.45
C GLU A 60 9.74 9.40 20.96
N GLU A 61 9.58 8.12 21.29
CA GLU A 61 10.52 7.04 20.95
C GLU A 61 10.23 6.39 19.58
N GLY A 62 9.17 6.83 18.90
CA GLY A 62 8.70 6.24 17.65
C GLY A 62 7.87 4.97 17.87
N LEU A 63 7.86 4.08 16.87
CA LEU A 63 7.06 2.85 16.85
C LEU A 63 7.64 1.72 17.73
N GLY A 64 8.96 1.65 17.87
CA GLY A 64 9.65 0.60 18.61
C GLY A 64 9.67 -0.75 17.88
N GLN A 65 9.84 -1.85 18.63
CA GLN A 65 9.88 -3.20 18.05
C GLN A 65 8.49 -3.64 17.57
N PHE A 66 8.27 -3.55 16.26
CA PHE A 66 7.04 -4.00 15.63
C PHE A 66 7.17 -5.35 14.89
N LEU A 67 8.39 -5.77 14.54
CA LEU A 67 8.67 -6.96 13.75
C LEU A 67 9.85 -7.74 14.35
N TRP A 68 9.69 -9.05 14.52
CA TRP A 68 10.77 -9.93 14.99
C TRP A 68 10.64 -11.35 14.42
N LEU A 69 11.74 -12.11 14.52
CA LEU A 69 11.81 -13.50 14.06
C LEU A 69 11.85 -14.46 15.25
N PRO A 70 10.72 -15.01 15.73
CA PRO A 70 10.76 -16.09 16.71
C PRO A 70 11.50 -17.34 16.20
N ASN A 71 11.46 -17.62 14.89
CA ASN A 71 12.21 -18.70 14.26
C ASN A 71 13.00 -18.14 13.07
N SER A 72 14.28 -18.51 12.96
CA SER A 72 15.17 -18.03 11.89
C SER A 72 15.99 -19.15 11.29
N MET A 73 16.15 -19.13 9.97
CA MET A 73 17.04 -20.04 9.26
C MET A 73 18.49 -19.91 9.70
N LYS A 74 18.90 -18.70 10.11
CA LYS A 74 20.22 -18.47 10.70
C LYS A 74 20.44 -19.28 11.98
N ASN A 75 19.36 -19.59 12.69
CA ASN A 75 19.35 -20.37 13.92
C ASN A 75 18.88 -21.82 13.68
N GLY A 76 18.95 -22.32 12.45
CA GLY A 76 18.64 -23.72 12.11
C GLY A 76 17.17 -24.03 11.87
N SER A 77 16.27 -23.03 11.87
CA SER A 77 14.88 -23.24 11.47
C SER A 77 14.76 -23.51 9.96
N LEU A 78 13.71 -24.23 9.54
CA LEU A 78 13.45 -24.50 8.12
C LEU A 78 13.04 -23.25 7.31
N ALA A 79 12.57 -22.20 8.00
CA ALA A 79 12.14 -20.93 7.41
C ALA A 79 12.39 -19.78 8.39
N ASN A 80 12.44 -18.55 7.87
CA ASN A 80 12.32 -17.35 8.69
C ASN A 80 10.83 -17.12 8.95
N ASN A 81 10.41 -17.24 10.21
CA ASN A 81 9.04 -16.98 10.63
C ASN A 81 9.01 -15.65 11.38
N SER A 82 8.26 -14.68 10.86
CA SER A 82 8.14 -13.34 11.41
C SER A 82 6.85 -13.17 12.20
N VAL A 83 6.91 -12.43 13.29
CA VAL A 83 5.73 -11.91 13.99
C VAL A 83 5.75 -10.39 13.90
N MET A 84 4.58 -9.83 13.63
CA MET A 84 4.34 -8.40 13.57
C MET A 84 3.31 -8.00 14.64
N LYS A 85 3.57 -6.89 15.33
CA LYS A 85 2.63 -6.23 16.24
C LYS A 85 2.67 -4.73 15.99
N LEU A 86 1.52 -4.14 15.65
CA LEU A 86 1.42 -2.76 15.21
C LEU A 86 0.09 -2.16 15.69
N PRO A 87 0.06 -0.92 16.22
CA PRO A 87 -1.17 -0.15 16.28
C PRO A 87 -1.75 0.05 14.87
N THR A 88 -3.07 -0.03 14.72
CA THR A 88 -3.77 0.12 13.43
C THR A 88 -3.50 1.47 12.76
N HIS A 89 -3.25 2.52 13.54
CA HIS A 89 -2.98 3.88 13.08
C HIS A 89 -1.48 4.17 12.83
N THR A 90 -0.72 3.17 12.40
CA THR A 90 0.73 3.33 12.17
C THR A 90 1.02 3.61 10.69
N GLY A 91 1.79 4.67 10.43
CA GLY A 91 2.22 5.01 9.07
C GLY A 91 1.07 5.42 8.14
N THR A 92 1.19 5.10 6.85
CA THR A 92 0.08 5.28 5.90
C THR A 92 -1.00 4.23 6.19
N HIS A 93 -2.15 4.66 6.70
CA HIS A 93 -3.23 3.78 7.15
C HIS A 93 -4.62 4.34 6.76
N PHE A 94 -5.67 3.66 7.19
CA PHE A 94 -7.06 4.05 6.98
C PHE A 94 -7.83 3.93 8.30
N ASP A 95 -8.72 4.89 8.56
CA ASP A 95 -9.59 4.90 9.74
C ASP A 95 -11.00 4.47 9.36
N ALA A 96 -11.51 3.43 10.02
CA ALA A 96 -12.92 3.08 9.94
C ALA A 96 -13.78 4.01 10.83
N PRO A 97 -15.09 4.14 10.56
CA PRO A 97 -15.98 5.01 11.33
C PRO A 97 -16.01 4.71 12.84
N ASP A 98 -15.91 3.43 13.19
CA ASP A 98 -15.85 2.96 14.58
C ASP A 98 -14.65 3.51 15.38
N HIS A 99 -13.57 3.96 14.73
CA HIS A 99 -12.40 4.55 15.37
C HIS A 99 -12.75 5.75 16.26
N VAL A 100 -13.71 6.58 15.82
CA VAL A 100 -14.05 7.85 16.49
C VAL A 100 -15.48 7.91 17.00
N PHE A 101 -16.34 6.95 16.63
CA PHE A 101 -17.75 6.93 17.00
C PHE A 101 -18.12 5.60 17.69
N ASP A 102 -18.31 5.66 19.01
CA ASP A 102 -18.58 4.50 19.88
C ASP A 102 -19.79 3.65 19.41
N HIS A 103 -20.88 4.31 19.02
CA HIS A 103 -22.07 3.62 18.50
C HIS A 103 -21.83 2.89 17.16
N TYR A 104 -20.80 3.25 16.40
CA TYR A 104 -20.40 2.52 15.20
C TYR A 104 -19.53 1.30 15.51
N TYR A 105 -18.76 1.36 16.60
CA TYR A 105 -18.04 0.21 17.12
C TYR A 105 -19.02 -0.89 17.57
N ASP A 106 -20.04 -0.54 18.36
CA ASP A 106 -21.09 -1.48 18.76
C ASP A 106 -21.89 -2.05 17.57
N ALA A 107 -21.99 -1.28 16.49
CA ALA A 107 -22.66 -1.70 15.26
C ALA A 107 -21.77 -2.54 14.32
N GLY A 108 -20.48 -2.72 14.65
CA GLY A 108 -19.52 -3.46 13.83
C GLY A 108 -19.19 -2.78 12.50
N LEU A 109 -19.23 -1.44 12.43
CA LEU A 109 -18.85 -0.70 11.21
C LEU A 109 -17.34 -0.50 11.14
N ASP A 110 -16.61 -1.62 11.12
CA ASP A 110 -15.16 -1.67 11.05
C ASP A 110 -14.65 -1.78 9.59
N VAL A 111 -13.33 -1.90 9.42
CA VAL A 111 -12.66 -1.95 8.10
C VAL A 111 -13.12 -3.09 7.20
N ASP A 112 -13.63 -4.20 7.73
CA ASP A 112 -14.06 -5.36 6.94
C ASP A 112 -15.45 -5.17 6.32
N THR A 113 -16.22 -4.21 6.83
CA THR A 113 -17.54 -3.81 6.31
C THR A 113 -17.46 -2.72 5.22
N LEU A 114 -16.27 -2.17 4.99
CA LEU A 114 -16.07 -1.05 4.06
C LEU A 114 -16.29 -1.47 2.61
N ASP A 115 -17.09 -0.68 1.88
CA ASP A 115 -17.19 -0.81 0.42
C ASP A 115 -15.86 -0.46 -0.26
N LEU A 116 -15.24 -1.43 -0.93
CA LEU A 116 -13.97 -1.25 -1.63
C LEU A 116 -14.05 -0.23 -2.77
N GLU A 117 -15.26 0.05 -3.30
CA GLU A 117 -15.44 1.14 -4.24
C GLU A 117 -15.09 2.49 -3.63
N VAL A 118 -15.12 2.65 -2.30
CA VAL A 118 -14.68 3.87 -1.59
C VAL A 118 -13.17 4.06 -1.69
N LEU A 119 -12.38 2.99 -1.73
CA LEU A 119 -10.91 3.06 -1.78
C LEU A 119 -10.35 3.05 -3.21
N ASN A 120 -11.16 2.65 -4.20
CA ASN A 120 -10.71 2.45 -5.56
C ASN A 120 -11.40 3.40 -6.55
N GLY A 121 -10.60 4.08 -7.38
CA GLY A 121 -11.09 4.89 -8.49
C GLY A 121 -10.38 6.23 -8.62
N PRO A 122 -10.88 7.13 -9.48
CA PRO A 122 -10.27 8.42 -9.72
C PRO A 122 -10.15 9.25 -8.44
N ALA A 123 -8.98 9.86 -8.25
CA ALA A 123 -8.70 10.78 -7.17
C ALA A 123 -8.07 12.06 -7.72
N LEU A 124 -8.37 13.18 -7.07
CA LEU A 124 -7.74 14.47 -7.34
C LEU A 124 -6.63 14.72 -6.33
N LEU A 125 -5.39 14.86 -6.80
CA LEU A 125 -4.29 15.36 -5.98
C LEU A 125 -4.28 16.88 -6.03
N VAL A 126 -4.32 17.52 -4.87
CA VAL A 126 -4.35 18.98 -4.73
C VAL A 126 -3.15 19.45 -3.91
N ASP A 127 -2.40 20.40 -4.45
CA ASP A 127 -1.39 21.13 -3.69
C ASP A 127 -2.03 22.18 -2.80
N VAL A 128 -1.78 22.07 -1.51
CA VAL A 128 -2.23 23.05 -0.51
C VAL A 128 -1.13 24.11 -0.34
N PRO A 129 -1.49 25.39 -0.16
CA PRO A 129 -0.52 26.42 0.21
C PRO A 129 0.34 26.00 1.41
N ARG A 130 1.67 26.04 1.24
CA ARG A 130 2.64 25.45 2.18
C ARG A 130 2.71 26.15 3.54
N ASP A 131 2.23 27.39 3.59
CA ASP A 131 2.23 28.29 4.75
C ASP A 131 0.88 28.35 5.49
N LYS A 132 -0.09 27.48 5.15
CA LYS A 132 -1.45 27.53 5.69
C LYS A 132 -1.95 26.18 6.19
N ASN A 133 -2.79 26.23 7.23
CA ASN A 133 -3.62 25.10 7.65
C ASN A 133 -4.85 24.97 6.74
N LEU A 134 -5.41 23.76 6.65
CA LEU A 134 -6.63 23.47 5.89
C LEU A 134 -7.88 24.00 6.63
N THR A 135 -8.18 25.28 6.42
CA THR A 135 -9.42 25.92 6.90
C THR A 135 -10.50 25.90 5.81
N ALA A 136 -11.75 26.24 6.17
CA ALA A 136 -12.84 26.38 5.20
C ALA A 136 -12.54 27.41 4.08
N GLU A 137 -11.83 28.49 4.41
CA GLU A 137 -11.37 29.49 3.44
C GLU A 137 -10.36 28.89 2.45
N VAL A 138 -9.36 28.15 2.95
CA VAL A 138 -8.39 27.44 2.09
C VAL A 138 -9.11 26.43 1.23
N MET A 139 -10.01 25.61 1.79
CA MET A 139 -10.79 24.63 1.04
C MET A 139 -11.60 25.27 -0.10
N THR A 140 -12.14 26.46 0.11
CA THR A 140 -12.85 27.22 -0.92
C THR A 140 -11.90 27.69 -2.03
N SER A 141 -10.70 28.16 -1.67
CA SER A 141 -9.71 28.66 -2.63
C SER A 141 -9.00 27.56 -3.44
N LEU A 142 -9.10 26.30 -3.03
CA LEU A 142 -8.61 25.15 -3.80
C LEU A 142 -9.46 24.85 -5.05
N HIS A 143 -10.66 25.45 -5.17
CA HIS A 143 -11.56 25.30 -6.33
C HIS A 143 -11.80 23.84 -6.76
N ILE A 144 -11.95 22.93 -5.79
CA ILE A 144 -12.17 21.50 -6.06
C ILE A 144 -13.46 21.31 -6.88
N PRO A 145 -13.40 20.67 -8.06
CA PRO A 145 -14.59 20.46 -8.88
C PRO A 145 -15.67 19.65 -8.17
N LYS A 146 -16.95 20.00 -8.39
CA LYS A 146 -18.07 19.19 -7.92
C LYS A 146 -18.03 17.79 -8.56
N GLY A 147 -18.40 16.78 -7.78
CA GLY A 147 -18.43 15.39 -8.23
C GLY A 147 -17.14 14.61 -8.01
N VAL A 148 -16.06 15.26 -7.54
CA VAL A 148 -14.85 14.57 -7.08
C VAL A 148 -15.19 13.78 -5.80
N LYS A 149 -14.97 12.47 -5.84
CA LYS A 149 -15.25 11.56 -4.71
C LYS A 149 -14.06 11.33 -3.80
N ARG A 150 -12.84 11.54 -4.30
CA ARG A 150 -11.57 11.31 -3.59
C ARG A 150 -10.63 12.46 -3.83
N VAL A 151 -10.12 13.03 -2.75
CA VAL A 151 -9.15 14.11 -2.80
C VAL A 151 -7.97 13.73 -1.92
N LEU A 152 -6.76 13.89 -2.45
CA LEU A 152 -5.52 13.78 -1.71
C LEU A 152 -4.93 15.18 -1.58
N PHE A 153 -4.68 15.62 -0.35
CA PHE A 153 -4.09 16.93 -0.08
C PHE A 153 -2.58 16.78 0.14
N ARG A 154 -1.78 17.33 -0.76
CA ARG A 154 -0.34 17.46 -0.55
C ARG A 154 -0.07 18.73 0.25
N THR A 155 0.49 18.56 1.44
CA THR A 155 0.80 19.64 2.39
C THR A 155 2.30 19.69 2.67
N LEU A 156 2.76 20.64 3.49
CA LEU A 156 4.15 20.69 3.95
C LEU A 156 4.59 19.42 4.72
N ASN A 157 3.64 18.65 5.27
CA ASN A 157 3.96 17.43 6.03
C ASN A 157 4.63 16.36 5.18
N THR A 158 4.41 16.35 3.86
CA THR A 158 5.02 15.34 2.97
C THR A 158 6.49 15.63 2.67
N ASP A 159 7.01 16.80 3.06
CA ASP A 159 8.40 17.20 2.79
C ASP A 159 9.36 16.74 3.92
N ARG A 160 8.83 16.08 4.96
CA ARG A 160 9.53 15.70 6.19
C ARG A 160 9.67 14.19 6.31
#